data_AF-A3TSF5-F1
#
_entry.id   AF-A3TSF5-F1
#
_cell.length_a   1.000
_cell.length_b   1.000
_cell.length_c   1.000
_cell.angle_alpha   90.00
_cell.angle_beta   90.00
_cell.angle_gamma   90.00
#
_symmetry.space_group_name_H-M   'P 1'
#
loop_
_entity.id
_entity.type
_entity.pdbx_description
1 polymer ?
#
loop_
_entity_poly.entity_id
_entity_poly.type
_entity_poly.pdbx_seq_one_letter_code
_entity_poly.pdbx_strand_id
1 'polypeptide(L)'
;MKLDLSKVLKDAPAAVRRAMSDDAQHLEPGAAQVMGRFWSAVRAVRGDLSMPPAEAYRAAAASESTFRCLLRALSAYAPHLSTAPAKRVSEEWYARRKKSSAKAASNASKPVGADWPASWQQLKREFDAAPMAVSTRKRYFASIDRCAAVVAEGLASERHGFVAACELAEAFMFHPDETRRVKPVTAANYIAGLIALGAKGGVAEESLTAMRVIWRDLRDQAALDEKDKYERLSELMERGGYAHVADRIGELRARAQDLPAHSAAGRRCMQQAVVCAVILNKPPRKGDLVSWRFGEELVREMDGTWRAEWDQEKTGGTTETGAIWPEICDILDEWVLGGRPERLVHVRYNELVGQNWLSLNYTQPYRNLPTELTTAAIGVPSHDLRTLAADYMRRHDPAHAADVIATHLGHADRRSTAPYRAECGGAASQKIWSQVREIVSAQSVR
;
A
#
# COMPACT_ATOMS: atom_id res chain seq x y z
N MET A 1 49.74 -18.72 -2.22
CA MET A 1 50.41 -17.40 -2.14
C MET A 1 49.63 -16.55 -1.14
N LYS A 2 50.18 -16.23 0.05
CA LYS A 2 49.48 -15.37 1.02
C LYS A 2 49.40 -13.96 0.43
N LEU A 3 48.19 -13.45 0.22
CA LEU A 3 47.96 -12.10 -0.29
C LEU A 3 48.48 -11.09 0.74
N ASP A 4 49.35 -10.17 0.32
CA ASP A 4 49.82 -9.09 1.19
C ASP A 4 48.71 -8.03 1.30
N LEU A 5 47.89 -8.14 2.36
CA LEU A 5 46.75 -7.26 2.61
C LEU A 5 47.16 -5.79 2.71
N SER A 6 48.37 -5.50 3.18
CA SER A 6 48.87 -4.13 3.31
C SER A 6 49.02 -3.43 1.95
N LYS A 7 49.44 -4.19 0.92
CA LYS A 7 49.56 -3.69 -0.46
C LYS A 7 48.21 -3.55 -1.13
N VAL A 8 47.31 -4.50 -0.92
CA VAL A 8 46.00 -4.52 -1.57
C VAL A 8 45.06 -3.45 -1.01
N LEU A 9 45.09 -3.24 0.31
CA LEU A 9 44.21 -2.27 0.99
C LEU A 9 44.89 -0.92 1.21
N LYS A 10 45.97 -0.58 0.49
CA LYS A 10 46.79 0.63 0.72
C LYS A 10 46.00 1.94 0.80
N ASP A 11 44.91 2.06 0.05
CA ASP A 11 44.06 3.26 -0.02
C ASP A 11 42.84 3.18 0.91
N ALA A 12 42.61 2.04 1.57
CA ALA A 12 41.50 1.88 2.51
C ALA A 12 41.76 2.65 3.81
N PRO A 13 40.71 3.15 4.48
CA PRO A 13 40.83 3.76 5.81
C PRO A 13 41.53 2.82 6.80
N ALA A 14 42.29 3.39 7.74
CA ALA A 14 43.09 2.61 8.68
C ALA A 14 42.25 1.63 9.51
N ALA A 15 41.04 2.03 9.92
CA ALA A 15 40.11 1.17 10.64
C ALA A 15 39.69 -0.06 9.82
N VAL A 16 39.35 0.14 8.53
CA VAL A 16 38.99 -0.95 7.61
C VAL A 16 40.18 -1.88 7.37
N ARG A 17 41.38 -1.32 7.14
CA ARG A 17 42.60 -2.13 6.98
C ARG A 17 42.86 -3.01 8.20
N ARG A 18 42.75 -2.44 9.40
CA ARG A 18 42.97 -3.16 10.65
C ARG A 18 41.94 -4.28 10.81
N ALA A 19 40.65 -3.96 10.71
CA ALA A 19 39.57 -4.94 10.85
C ALA A 19 39.69 -6.11 9.87
N MET A 20 39.99 -5.84 8.59
CA MET A 20 40.20 -6.91 7.60
C MET A 20 41.50 -7.69 7.82
N SER A 21 42.54 -7.08 8.41
CA SER A 21 43.78 -7.78 8.74
C SER A 21 43.63 -8.68 9.95
N ASP A 22 42.87 -8.22 10.95
CA ASP A 22 42.56 -9.00 12.15
C ASP A 22 41.70 -10.23 11.79
N ASP A 23 40.82 -10.10 10.78
CA ASP A 23 39.98 -11.19 10.28
C ASP A 23 40.55 -11.91 9.04
N ALA A 24 41.86 -11.79 8.78
CA ALA A 24 42.47 -12.25 7.52
C ALA A 24 42.22 -13.73 7.19
N GLN A 25 42.01 -14.59 8.20
CA GLN A 25 41.78 -16.03 8.02
C GLN A 25 40.33 -16.37 7.59
N HIS A 26 39.36 -15.50 7.87
CA HIS A 26 37.94 -15.74 7.56
C HIS A 26 37.42 -14.87 6.39
N LEU A 27 38.29 -14.08 5.76
CA LEU A 27 37.92 -13.28 4.59
C LEU A 27 37.38 -14.16 3.46
N GLU A 28 36.21 -13.78 2.94
CA GLU A 28 35.67 -14.37 1.72
C GLU A 28 36.70 -14.23 0.56
N PRO A 29 36.91 -15.26 -0.28
CA PRO A 29 37.77 -15.16 -1.43
C PRO A 29 37.43 -13.95 -2.32
N GLY A 30 38.42 -13.07 -2.53
CA GLY A 30 38.24 -11.86 -3.36
C GLY A 30 37.84 -10.60 -2.59
N ALA A 31 37.46 -10.70 -1.31
CA ALA A 31 36.98 -9.57 -0.50
C ALA A 31 38.03 -8.45 -0.40
N ALA A 32 39.28 -8.79 -0.09
CA ALA A 32 40.37 -7.83 0.00
C ALA A 32 40.61 -7.10 -1.32
N GLN A 33 40.53 -7.80 -2.46
CA GLN A 33 40.78 -7.21 -3.79
C GLN A 33 39.66 -6.26 -4.21
N VAL A 34 38.39 -6.62 -4.00
CA VAL A 34 37.26 -5.72 -4.32
C VAL A 34 37.27 -4.49 -3.41
N MET A 35 37.57 -4.65 -2.12
CA MET A 35 37.72 -3.55 -1.17
C MET A 35 38.88 -2.63 -1.56
N GLY A 36 40.05 -3.19 -1.90
CA GLY A 36 41.20 -2.43 -2.37
C GLY A 36 40.87 -1.58 -3.60
N ARG A 37 40.30 -2.20 -4.64
CA ARG A 37 39.87 -1.48 -5.86
C ARG A 37 38.85 -0.38 -5.56
N PHE A 38 37.88 -0.67 -4.69
CA PHE A 38 36.88 0.30 -4.27
C PHE A 38 37.53 1.53 -3.64
N TRP A 39 38.35 1.35 -2.61
CA TRP A 39 38.97 2.49 -1.93
C TRP A 39 39.96 3.26 -2.81
N SER A 40 40.70 2.59 -3.69
CA SER A 40 41.49 3.27 -4.72
C SER A 40 40.63 4.11 -5.66
N ALA A 41 39.46 3.61 -6.07
CA ALA A 41 38.53 4.36 -6.91
C ALA A 41 37.90 5.56 -6.16
N VAL A 42 37.51 5.37 -4.90
CA VAL A 42 37.00 6.47 -4.05
C VAL A 42 38.04 7.59 -3.93
N ARG A 43 39.30 7.22 -3.67
CA ARG A 43 40.41 8.17 -3.57
C ARG A 43 40.65 8.91 -4.89
N ALA A 44 40.60 8.22 -6.02
CA ALA A 44 40.81 8.80 -7.34
C ALA A 44 39.75 9.85 -7.70
N VAL A 45 38.49 9.62 -7.33
CA VAL A 45 37.37 10.54 -7.61
C VAL A 45 37.32 11.72 -6.63
N ARG A 46 38.15 11.72 -5.57
CA ARG A 46 38.07 12.69 -4.44
C ARG A 46 36.64 12.82 -3.89
N GLY A 47 35.92 11.70 -3.90
CA GLY A 47 34.53 11.65 -3.45
C GLY A 47 34.42 11.69 -1.92
N ASP A 48 33.22 11.96 -1.44
CA ASP A 48 32.88 11.90 -0.02
C ASP A 48 33.05 10.46 0.51
N LEU A 49 33.90 10.28 1.53
CA LEU A 49 34.16 8.97 2.14
C LEU A 49 32.92 8.41 2.86
N SER A 50 32.03 9.27 3.34
CA SER A 50 30.78 8.86 4.00
C SER A 50 29.71 8.40 3.00
N MET A 51 29.80 8.83 1.74
CA MET A 51 28.89 8.44 0.66
C MET A 51 29.65 8.34 -0.67
N PRO A 52 30.42 7.25 -0.88
CA PRO A 52 31.15 7.06 -2.12
C PRO A 52 30.25 7.09 -3.36
N PRO A 53 30.72 7.69 -4.46
CA PRO A 53 29.93 7.81 -5.68
C PRO A 53 29.71 6.44 -6.34
N ALA A 54 28.62 6.31 -7.13
CA ALA A 54 28.27 5.06 -7.82
C ALA A 54 29.42 4.55 -8.71
N GLU A 55 30.21 5.46 -9.27
CA GLU A 55 31.37 5.21 -10.12
C GLU A 55 32.44 4.36 -9.40
N ALA A 56 32.65 4.57 -8.09
CA ALA A 56 33.59 3.77 -7.31
C ALA A 56 33.14 2.31 -7.20
N TYR A 57 31.83 2.07 -7.03
CA TYR A 57 31.26 0.73 -7.02
C TYR A 57 31.39 0.03 -8.38
N ARG A 58 31.16 0.77 -9.49
CA ARG A 58 31.35 0.23 -10.85
C ARG A 58 32.81 -0.16 -11.11
N ALA A 59 33.75 0.71 -10.73
CA ALA A 59 35.18 0.47 -10.92
C ALA A 59 35.70 -0.72 -10.10
N ALA A 60 35.14 -0.94 -8.91
CA ALA A 60 35.56 -2.01 -8.01
C ALA A 60 35.13 -3.42 -8.46
N ALA A 61 34.05 -3.52 -9.24
CA ALA A 61 33.40 -4.78 -9.58
C ALA A 61 33.41 -5.06 -11.09
N ALA A 62 34.14 -6.10 -11.48
CA ALA A 62 34.18 -6.58 -12.88
C ALA A 62 32.94 -7.42 -13.28
N SER A 63 32.12 -7.84 -12.32
CA SER A 63 30.98 -8.74 -12.53
C SER A 63 29.94 -8.58 -11.41
N GLU A 64 28.74 -9.15 -11.58
CA GLU A 64 27.71 -9.13 -10.53
C GLU A 64 28.18 -9.86 -9.25
N SER A 65 28.94 -10.96 -9.37
CA SER A 65 29.43 -11.71 -8.19
C SER A 65 30.44 -10.90 -7.38
N THR A 66 31.40 -10.25 -8.06
CA THR A 66 32.38 -9.37 -7.41
C THR A 66 31.74 -8.11 -6.84
N PHE A 67 30.66 -7.60 -7.46
CA PHE A 67 29.86 -6.52 -6.89
C PHE A 67 29.16 -6.95 -5.59
N ARG A 68 28.53 -8.14 -5.56
CA ARG A 68 27.91 -8.67 -4.33
C ARG A 68 28.94 -8.94 -3.23
N CYS A 69 30.12 -9.44 -3.58
CA CYS A 69 31.24 -9.63 -2.65
C CYS A 69 31.65 -8.29 -2.02
N LEU A 70 31.78 -7.22 -2.82
CA LEU A 70 32.06 -5.87 -2.32
C LEU A 70 31.00 -5.41 -1.32
N LEU A 71 29.72 -5.58 -1.63
CA LEU A 71 28.63 -5.13 -0.75
C LEU A 71 28.63 -5.87 0.60
N ARG A 72 28.90 -7.18 0.59
CA ARG A 72 29.07 -7.96 1.84
C ARG A 72 30.28 -7.48 2.64
N ALA A 73 31.42 -7.27 1.97
CA ALA A 73 32.63 -6.78 2.62
C ALA A 73 32.45 -5.37 3.21
N LEU A 74 31.78 -4.47 2.51
CA LEU A 74 31.45 -3.13 3.04
C LEU A 74 30.52 -3.23 4.25
N SER A 75 29.49 -4.09 4.21
CA SER A 75 28.59 -4.30 5.34
C SER A 75 29.32 -4.82 6.59
N ALA A 76 30.33 -5.67 6.42
CA ALA A 76 31.07 -6.25 7.54
C ALA A 76 32.17 -5.30 8.10
N TYR A 77 32.92 -4.64 7.21
CA TYR A 77 34.14 -3.92 7.59
C TYR A 77 34.03 -2.40 7.51
N ALA A 78 32.96 -1.85 6.92
CA ALA A 78 32.67 -0.43 6.83
C ALA A 78 31.16 -0.11 6.97
N PRO A 79 30.48 -0.57 8.04
CA PRO A 79 29.02 -0.44 8.18
C PRO A 79 28.52 1.01 8.27
N HIS A 80 29.39 1.95 8.66
CA HIS A 80 29.10 3.38 8.74
C HIS A 80 29.03 4.07 7.37
N LEU A 81 29.42 3.37 6.30
CA LEU A 81 29.46 3.93 4.95
C LEU A 81 28.09 3.84 4.29
N SER A 82 27.61 4.96 3.74
CA SER A 82 26.37 4.95 2.98
C SER A 82 26.54 4.17 1.68
N THR A 83 25.86 3.03 1.60
CA THR A 83 25.81 2.21 0.39
C THR A 83 24.66 2.59 -0.55
N ALA A 84 23.92 3.67 -0.26
CA ALA A 84 22.78 4.09 -1.07
C ALA A 84 23.11 4.26 -2.58
N PRO A 85 24.27 4.84 -2.97
CA PRO A 85 24.65 4.94 -4.39
C PRO A 85 24.86 3.60 -5.09
N ALA A 86 25.17 2.53 -4.36
CA ALA A 86 25.34 1.19 -4.92
C ALA A 86 24.04 0.62 -5.52
N LYS A 87 22.88 1.11 -5.08
CA LYS A 87 21.58 0.69 -5.61
C LYS A 87 21.49 0.86 -7.13
N ARG A 88 21.95 2.01 -7.64
CA ARG A 88 21.98 2.29 -9.09
C ARG A 88 22.81 1.24 -9.84
N VAL A 89 23.96 0.87 -9.30
CA VAL A 89 24.83 -0.16 -9.89
C VAL A 89 24.17 -1.55 -9.82
N SER A 90 23.45 -1.85 -8.73
CA SER A 90 22.67 -3.08 -8.64
C SER A 90 21.57 -3.16 -9.70
N GLU A 91 20.85 -2.07 -9.94
CA GLU A 91 19.81 -1.98 -10.98
C GLU A 91 20.40 -2.15 -12.39
N GLU A 92 21.58 -1.57 -12.66
CA GLU A 92 22.32 -1.76 -13.91
C GLU A 92 22.68 -3.25 -14.15
N TRP A 93 23.15 -3.96 -13.12
CA TRP A 93 23.42 -5.40 -13.22
C TRP A 93 22.16 -6.22 -13.45
N TYR A 94 21.06 -5.91 -12.76
CA TYR A 94 19.78 -6.60 -12.98
C TYR A 94 19.22 -6.34 -14.37
N ALA A 95 19.36 -5.13 -14.92
CA ALA A 95 18.92 -4.80 -16.27
C ALA A 95 19.68 -5.58 -17.35
N ARG A 96 20.95 -5.91 -17.12
CA ARG A 96 21.79 -6.72 -18.03
C ARG A 96 21.44 -8.20 -18.04
N ARG A 97 20.70 -8.70 -17.03
CA ARG A 97 20.29 -10.10 -17.02
C ARG A 97 19.42 -10.38 -18.22
N LYS A 98 19.78 -11.43 -18.97
CA LYS A 98 18.93 -11.97 -20.03
C LYS A 98 17.62 -12.39 -19.36
N LYS A 99 16.58 -11.57 -19.49
CA LYS A 99 15.24 -11.96 -19.02
C LYS A 99 14.91 -13.25 -19.76
N SER A 100 14.61 -14.33 -19.04
CA SER A 100 13.92 -15.47 -19.68
C SER A 100 12.77 -14.86 -20.45
N SER A 101 12.66 -15.16 -21.75
CA SER A 101 11.53 -14.71 -22.55
C SER A 101 10.29 -14.95 -21.71
N ALA A 102 9.65 -13.86 -21.28
CA ALA A 102 8.37 -13.98 -20.60
C ALA A 102 7.52 -14.80 -21.57
N LYS A 103 7.01 -15.97 -21.13
CA LYS A 103 6.00 -16.69 -21.91
C LYS A 103 5.02 -15.61 -22.34
N ALA A 104 4.91 -15.39 -23.64
CA ALA A 104 3.99 -14.41 -24.18
C ALA A 104 2.64 -14.79 -23.61
N ALA A 105 2.16 -14.03 -22.63
CA ALA A 105 0.79 -14.13 -22.20
C ALA A 105 -0.01 -13.91 -23.49
N SER A 106 -0.77 -14.91 -23.91
CA SER A 106 -1.61 -14.80 -25.10
C SER A 106 -2.74 -13.80 -24.78
N ASN A 107 -2.39 -12.52 -24.75
CA ASN A 107 -3.32 -11.40 -24.63
C ASN A 107 -3.88 -11.09 -26.02
N ALA A 108 -4.35 -12.11 -26.74
CA ALA A 108 -5.48 -11.85 -27.62
C ALA A 108 -6.63 -11.52 -26.68
N SER A 109 -6.78 -10.24 -26.32
CA SER A 109 -7.90 -9.81 -25.48
C SER A 109 -9.15 -10.14 -26.27
N LYS A 110 -9.85 -11.21 -25.89
CA LYS A 110 -11.18 -11.46 -26.41
C LYS A 110 -11.99 -10.17 -26.23
N PRO A 111 -12.77 -9.75 -27.23
CA PRO A 111 -13.62 -8.58 -27.07
C PRO A 111 -14.53 -8.76 -25.84
N VAL A 112 -14.67 -7.71 -25.04
CA VAL A 112 -15.55 -7.73 -23.86
C VAL A 112 -16.96 -8.13 -24.30
N GLY A 113 -17.53 -9.13 -23.64
CA GLY A 113 -18.84 -9.67 -24.00
C GLY A 113 -18.88 -10.68 -25.16
N ALA A 114 -17.73 -11.13 -25.67
CA ALA A 114 -17.69 -12.13 -26.74
C ALA A 114 -18.24 -13.50 -26.31
N ASP A 115 -18.02 -13.89 -25.06
CA ASP A 115 -18.45 -15.19 -24.51
C ASP A 115 -19.81 -15.08 -23.78
N TRP A 116 -20.56 -13.99 -23.96
CA TRP A 116 -21.88 -13.82 -23.34
C TRP A 116 -22.95 -14.67 -24.04
N PRO A 117 -23.99 -15.12 -23.31
CA PRO A 117 -25.20 -15.67 -23.91
C PRO A 117 -25.77 -14.76 -24.99
N ALA A 118 -26.34 -15.35 -26.05
CA ALA A 118 -26.86 -14.60 -27.19
C ALA A 118 -27.93 -13.58 -26.77
N SER A 119 -28.78 -13.96 -25.80
CA SER A 119 -29.78 -13.08 -25.20
C SER A 119 -29.18 -11.84 -24.52
N TRP A 120 -27.99 -11.94 -23.95
CA TRP A 120 -27.30 -10.82 -23.30
C TRP A 120 -26.50 -9.95 -24.27
N GLN A 121 -25.94 -10.56 -25.32
CA GLN A 121 -25.24 -9.81 -26.38
C GLN A 121 -26.17 -8.79 -27.06
N GLN A 122 -27.45 -9.12 -27.22
CA GLN A 122 -28.45 -8.21 -27.77
C GLN A 122 -28.64 -6.94 -26.91
N LEU A 123 -28.50 -7.07 -25.58
CA LEU A 123 -28.63 -5.95 -24.63
C LEU A 123 -27.38 -5.07 -24.60
N LYS A 124 -26.24 -5.56 -25.10
CA LYS A 124 -24.93 -4.90 -24.97
C LYS A 124 -24.91 -3.53 -25.63
N ARG A 125 -25.57 -3.37 -26.78
CA ARG A 125 -25.58 -2.10 -27.53
C ARG A 125 -26.18 -0.96 -26.71
N GLU A 126 -27.32 -1.18 -26.08
CA GLU A 126 -27.99 -0.17 -25.26
C GLU A 126 -27.20 0.10 -23.97
N PHE A 127 -26.59 -0.94 -23.41
CA PHE A 127 -25.73 -0.82 -22.24
C PHE A 127 -24.45 -0.01 -22.52
N ASP A 128 -23.81 -0.19 -23.68
CA ASP A 128 -22.66 0.59 -24.14
C ASP A 128 -23.01 2.08 -24.29
N ALA A 129 -24.19 2.37 -24.85
CA ALA A 129 -24.68 3.72 -25.08
C ALA A 129 -25.15 4.43 -23.79
N ALA A 130 -25.43 3.69 -22.72
CA ALA A 130 -25.96 4.27 -21.50
C ALA A 130 -24.95 5.22 -20.82
N PRO A 131 -25.42 6.40 -20.33
CA PRO A 131 -24.56 7.37 -19.66
C PRO A 131 -24.12 6.81 -18.30
N MET A 132 -22.84 6.46 -18.20
CA MET A 132 -22.22 5.96 -16.96
C MET A 132 -20.73 6.28 -16.92
N ALA A 133 -20.17 6.43 -15.72
CA ALA A 133 -18.74 6.59 -15.53
C ALA A 133 -17.95 5.39 -16.07
N VAL A 134 -16.79 5.64 -16.67
CA VAL A 134 -15.92 4.62 -17.29
C VAL A 134 -15.55 3.51 -16.30
N SER A 135 -15.26 3.86 -15.05
CA SER A 135 -14.93 2.90 -13.98
C SER A 135 -16.11 1.98 -13.64
N THR A 136 -17.32 2.53 -13.56
CA THR A 136 -18.55 1.77 -13.34
C THR A 136 -18.83 0.82 -14.50
N ARG A 137 -18.68 1.30 -15.74
CA ARG A 137 -18.85 0.48 -16.95
C ARG A 137 -17.89 -0.71 -16.95
N LYS A 138 -16.59 -0.45 -16.72
CA LYS A 138 -15.56 -1.50 -16.64
C LYS A 138 -15.88 -2.54 -15.56
N ARG A 139 -16.35 -2.10 -14.38
CA ARG A 139 -16.75 -2.99 -13.30
C ARG A 139 -17.96 -3.85 -13.69
N TYR A 140 -18.99 -3.27 -14.28
CA TYR A 140 -20.17 -4.03 -14.69
C TYR A 140 -19.87 -5.02 -15.80
N PHE A 141 -19.03 -4.67 -16.78
CA PHE A 141 -18.57 -5.65 -17.76
C PHE A 141 -17.88 -6.84 -17.11
N ALA A 142 -16.93 -6.60 -16.20
CA ALA A 142 -16.29 -7.68 -15.47
C ALA A 142 -17.28 -8.53 -14.64
N SER A 143 -18.28 -7.89 -14.01
CA SER A 143 -19.36 -8.60 -13.30
C SER A 143 -20.18 -9.49 -14.25
N ILE A 144 -20.57 -8.96 -15.42
CA ILE A 144 -21.38 -9.70 -16.40
C ILE A 144 -20.56 -10.83 -17.03
N ASP A 145 -19.28 -10.62 -17.33
CA ASP A 145 -18.36 -11.67 -17.80
C ASP A 145 -18.30 -12.84 -16.80
N ARG A 146 -18.29 -12.54 -15.49
CA ARG A 146 -18.33 -13.58 -14.45
C ARG A 146 -19.66 -14.33 -14.43
N CYS A 147 -20.79 -13.64 -14.56
CA CYS A 147 -22.09 -14.32 -14.69
C CYS A 147 -22.16 -15.17 -15.96
N ALA A 148 -21.63 -14.68 -17.08
CA ALA A 148 -21.64 -15.39 -18.36
C ALA A 148 -20.81 -16.66 -18.29
N ALA A 149 -19.67 -16.65 -17.60
CA ALA A 149 -18.87 -17.85 -17.36
C ALA A 149 -19.65 -18.93 -16.58
N VAL A 150 -20.39 -18.54 -15.53
CA VAL A 150 -21.24 -19.46 -14.76
C VAL A 150 -22.37 -20.04 -15.63
N VAL A 151 -23.00 -19.22 -16.47
CA VAL A 151 -24.02 -19.69 -17.42
C VAL A 151 -23.43 -20.64 -18.46
N ALA A 152 -22.25 -20.33 -19.00
CA ALA A 152 -21.56 -21.19 -19.97
C ALA A 152 -21.15 -22.55 -19.39
N GLU A 153 -20.95 -22.63 -18.07
CA GLU A 153 -20.72 -23.88 -17.34
C GLU A 153 -22.02 -24.67 -17.06
N GLY A 154 -23.18 -24.14 -17.45
CA GLY A 154 -24.48 -24.77 -17.23
C GLY A 154 -24.97 -24.70 -15.78
N LEU A 155 -24.37 -23.81 -14.97
CA LEU A 155 -24.69 -23.68 -13.54
C LEU A 155 -25.79 -22.65 -13.26
N ALA A 156 -26.21 -21.89 -14.27
CA ALA A 156 -27.30 -20.92 -14.16
C ALA A 156 -27.99 -20.64 -15.49
N SER A 157 -29.24 -20.19 -15.43
CA SER A 157 -30.04 -19.76 -16.56
C SER A 157 -29.55 -18.43 -17.15
N GLU A 158 -29.58 -18.31 -18.48
CA GLU A 158 -29.36 -17.04 -19.17
C GLU A 158 -30.57 -16.09 -19.10
N ARG A 159 -31.76 -16.55 -18.68
CA ARG A 159 -32.97 -15.70 -18.69
C ARG A 159 -33.03 -14.84 -17.43
N HIS A 160 -33.00 -13.52 -17.58
CA HIS A 160 -33.20 -12.58 -16.46
C HIS A 160 -34.49 -12.89 -15.69
N GLY A 161 -34.38 -13.03 -14.37
CA GLY A 161 -35.49 -13.33 -13.47
C GLY A 161 -35.01 -13.94 -12.17
N PHE A 162 -35.96 -14.26 -11.29
CA PHE A 162 -35.69 -14.83 -9.96
C PHE A 162 -34.79 -16.07 -10.01
N VAL A 163 -35.14 -17.04 -10.87
CA VAL A 163 -34.44 -18.32 -10.98
C VAL A 163 -32.97 -18.11 -11.35
N ALA A 164 -32.68 -17.32 -12.39
CA ALA A 164 -31.31 -17.01 -12.77
C ALA A 164 -30.53 -16.32 -11.64
N ALA A 165 -31.16 -15.44 -10.87
CA ALA A 165 -30.48 -14.81 -9.74
C ALA A 165 -30.17 -15.80 -8.61
N CYS A 166 -31.09 -16.73 -8.29
CA CYS A 166 -30.84 -17.80 -7.32
C CYS A 166 -29.71 -18.70 -7.77
N GLU A 167 -29.78 -19.21 -9.00
CA GLU A 167 -28.78 -20.14 -9.56
C GLU A 167 -27.40 -19.47 -9.65
N LEU A 168 -27.32 -18.21 -10.06
CA LEU A 168 -26.07 -17.45 -10.04
C LEU A 168 -25.55 -17.27 -8.60
N ALA A 169 -26.41 -16.95 -7.63
CA ALA A 169 -26.01 -16.80 -6.24
C ALA A 169 -25.45 -18.11 -5.67
N GLU A 170 -26.13 -19.23 -5.90
CA GLU A 170 -25.70 -20.56 -5.49
C GLU A 170 -24.38 -20.95 -6.17
N ALA A 171 -24.29 -20.77 -7.49
CA ALA A 171 -23.08 -21.11 -8.24
C ALA A 171 -21.88 -20.26 -7.81
N PHE A 172 -22.08 -19.02 -7.37
CA PHE A 172 -21.01 -18.18 -6.85
C PHE A 172 -20.58 -18.56 -5.43
N MET A 173 -21.52 -18.87 -4.53
CA MET A 173 -21.21 -19.16 -3.13
C MET A 173 -20.77 -20.61 -2.92
N PHE A 174 -21.34 -21.54 -3.68
CA PHE A 174 -21.17 -22.98 -3.55
C PHE A 174 -20.60 -23.62 -4.82
N HIS A 175 -19.80 -22.85 -5.57
CA HIS A 175 -19.11 -23.33 -6.76
C HIS A 175 -18.41 -24.69 -6.51
N PRO A 176 -18.47 -25.65 -7.46
CA PRO A 176 -17.81 -26.95 -7.30
C PRO A 176 -16.30 -26.85 -7.04
N ASP A 177 -15.64 -25.93 -7.73
CA ASP A 177 -14.25 -25.52 -7.43
C ASP A 177 -14.23 -24.49 -6.28
N GLU A 178 -13.69 -24.89 -5.14
CA GLU A 178 -13.64 -24.06 -3.92
C GLU A 178 -12.88 -22.75 -4.11
N THR A 179 -11.87 -22.74 -4.99
CA THR A 179 -11.04 -21.55 -5.24
C THR A 179 -11.80 -20.44 -5.99
N ARG A 180 -12.96 -20.79 -6.56
CA ARG A 180 -13.85 -19.88 -7.29
C ARG A 180 -15.05 -19.41 -6.47
N ARG A 181 -15.26 -19.97 -5.28
CA ARG A 181 -16.32 -19.53 -4.37
C ARG A 181 -16.07 -18.08 -3.93
N VAL A 182 -17.13 -17.30 -3.85
CA VAL A 182 -17.05 -15.89 -3.45
C VAL A 182 -18.01 -15.58 -2.30
N LYS A 183 -17.67 -14.54 -1.53
CA LYS A 183 -18.51 -14.03 -0.45
C LYS A 183 -19.85 -13.47 -0.97
N PRO A 184 -20.92 -13.43 -0.13
CA PRO A 184 -22.24 -12.93 -0.51
C PRO A 184 -22.21 -11.54 -1.17
N VAL A 185 -21.40 -10.61 -0.63
CA VAL A 185 -21.27 -9.25 -1.21
C VAL A 185 -20.72 -9.25 -2.63
N THR A 186 -19.81 -10.17 -2.96
CA THR A 186 -19.20 -10.29 -4.28
C THR A 186 -20.22 -10.88 -5.26
N ALA A 187 -20.95 -11.92 -4.87
CA ALA A 187 -22.06 -12.47 -5.65
C ALA A 187 -23.13 -11.39 -5.92
N ALA A 188 -23.51 -10.60 -4.91
CA ALA A 188 -24.44 -9.48 -5.07
C ALA A 188 -23.91 -8.45 -6.08
N ASN A 189 -22.60 -8.14 -6.07
CA ASN A 189 -22.02 -7.20 -7.03
C ASN A 189 -21.97 -7.75 -8.47
N TYR A 190 -21.84 -9.06 -8.65
CA TYR A 190 -21.94 -9.69 -9.95
C TYR A 190 -23.38 -9.63 -10.48
N ILE A 191 -24.36 -10.03 -9.67
CA ILE A 191 -25.78 -9.96 -10.00
C ILE A 191 -26.22 -8.51 -10.26
N ALA A 192 -25.71 -7.52 -9.53
CA ALA A 192 -25.99 -6.11 -9.77
C ALA A 192 -25.55 -5.64 -11.17
N GLY A 193 -24.43 -6.15 -11.69
CA GLY A 193 -24.00 -5.89 -13.06
C GLY A 193 -24.99 -6.45 -14.09
N LEU A 194 -25.50 -7.66 -13.84
CA LEU A 194 -26.50 -8.30 -14.71
C LEU A 194 -27.87 -7.60 -14.67
N ILE A 195 -28.31 -7.14 -13.49
CA ILE A 195 -29.51 -6.30 -13.33
C ILE A 195 -29.32 -4.99 -14.11
N ALA A 196 -28.14 -4.38 -14.05
CA ALA A 196 -27.86 -3.14 -14.79
C ALA A 196 -27.88 -3.37 -16.31
N LEU A 197 -27.37 -4.50 -16.79
CA LEU A 197 -27.49 -4.89 -18.21
C LEU A 197 -28.96 -4.99 -18.62
N GLY A 198 -29.76 -5.73 -17.85
CA GLY A 198 -31.19 -5.91 -18.15
C GLY A 198 -31.98 -4.58 -18.10
N ALA A 199 -31.72 -3.74 -17.10
CA ALA A 199 -32.38 -2.44 -16.96
C ALA A 199 -32.05 -1.48 -18.12
N LYS A 200 -30.86 -1.57 -18.71
CA LYS A 200 -30.47 -0.73 -19.85
C LYS A 200 -30.83 -1.33 -21.20
N GLY A 201 -31.03 -2.65 -21.28
CA GLY A 201 -31.42 -3.36 -22.50
C GLY A 201 -32.92 -3.64 -22.63
N GLY A 202 -33.76 -3.03 -21.79
CA GLY A 202 -35.23 -3.16 -21.89
C GLY A 202 -35.82 -4.47 -21.36
N VAL A 203 -35.14 -5.19 -20.48
CA VAL A 203 -35.72 -6.35 -19.79
C VAL A 203 -36.90 -5.91 -18.91
N ALA A 204 -37.96 -6.72 -18.87
CA ALA A 204 -39.15 -6.44 -18.07
C ALA A 204 -38.82 -6.17 -16.59
N GLU A 205 -39.40 -5.08 -16.05
CA GLU A 205 -39.10 -4.61 -14.69
C GLU A 205 -39.49 -5.62 -13.61
N GLU A 206 -40.49 -6.47 -13.86
CA GLU A 206 -40.88 -7.56 -12.97
C GLU A 206 -39.74 -8.58 -12.78
N SER A 207 -39.08 -9.00 -13.87
CA SER A 207 -37.91 -9.88 -13.82
C SER A 207 -36.77 -9.25 -13.05
N LEU A 208 -36.50 -7.96 -13.26
CA LEU A 208 -35.44 -7.23 -12.57
C LEU A 208 -35.74 -7.06 -11.09
N THR A 209 -37.00 -6.79 -10.74
CA THR A 209 -37.47 -6.71 -9.35
C THR A 209 -37.27 -8.03 -8.64
N ALA A 210 -37.58 -9.15 -9.30
CA ALA A 210 -37.37 -10.47 -8.73
C ALA A 210 -35.88 -10.77 -8.49
N MET A 211 -34.98 -10.38 -9.41
CA MET A 211 -33.54 -10.49 -9.19
C MET A 211 -33.05 -9.61 -8.03
N ARG A 212 -33.65 -8.43 -7.83
CA ARG A 212 -33.30 -7.53 -6.72
C ARG A 212 -33.62 -8.13 -5.34
N VAL A 213 -34.55 -9.09 -5.24
CA VAL A 213 -34.82 -9.83 -4.00
C VAL A 213 -33.58 -10.61 -3.57
N ILE A 214 -33.01 -11.41 -4.48
CA ILE A 214 -31.79 -12.19 -4.20
C ILE A 214 -30.59 -11.29 -3.98
N TRP A 215 -30.47 -10.22 -4.78
CA TRP A 215 -29.43 -9.21 -4.54
C TRP A 215 -29.51 -8.62 -3.13
N ARG A 216 -30.71 -8.32 -2.63
CA ARG A 216 -30.93 -7.78 -1.29
C ARG A 216 -30.62 -8.81 -0.21
N ASP A 217 -31.07 -10.04 -0.36
CA ASP A 217 -30.77 -11.13 0.57
C ASP A 217 -29.25 -11.35 0.71
N LEU A 218 -28.50 -11.39 -0.41
CA LEU A 218 -27.04 -11.46 -0.38
C LEU A 218 -26.39 -10.25 0.29
N ARG A 219 -26.99 -9.07 0.20
CA ARG A 219 -26.52 -7.87 0.91
C ARG A 219 -26.82 -7.92 2.41
N ASP A 220 -27.96 -8.48 2.79
CA ASP A 220 -28.34 -8.67 4.18
C ASP A 220 -27.45 -9.74 4.84
N GLN A 221 -27.14 -10.83 4.13
CA GLN A 221 -26.13 -11.82 4.55
C GLN A 221 -24.73 -11.19 4.68
N ALA A 222 -24.32 -10.37 3.72
CA ALA A 222 -23.04 -9.65 3.80
C ALA A 222 -22.96 -8.66 4.97
N ALA A 223 -24.09 -8.10 5.41
CA ALA A 223 -24.13 -7.24 6.60
C ALA A 223 -23.87 -8.05 7.89
N LEU A 224 -24.22 -9.34 7.92
CA LEU A 224 -23.84 -10.24 9.01
C LEU A 224 -22.32 -10.51 9.02
N ASP A 225 -21.70 -10.58 7.84
CA ASP A 225 -20.23 -10.71 7.68
C ASP A 225 -19.44 -9.45 8.06
N GLU A 226 -20.08 -8.26 8.15
CA GLU A 226 -19.38 -7.03 8.63
C GLU A 226 -18.82 -7.20 10.05
N LYS A 227 -19.30 -8.20 10.82
CA LYS A 227 -18.70 -8.63 12.08
C LYS A 227 -17.19 -8.93 11.95
N ASP A 228 -16.73 -9.51 10.83
CA ASP A 228 -15.30 -9.78 10.58
C ASP A 228 -14.45 -8.49 10.63
N LYS A 229 -15.01 -7.36 10.17
CA LYS A 229 -14.29 -6.07 10.19
C LYS A 229 -14.19 -5.54 11.62
N TYR A 230 -15.27 -5.61 12.38
CA TYR A 230 -15.27 -5.20 13.78
C TYR A 230 -14.34 -6.08 14.63
N GLU A 231 -14.30 -7.38 14.36
CA GLU A 231 -13.39 -8.32 15.02
C GLU A 231 -11.92 -7.94 14.75
N ARG A 232 -11.53 -7.72 13.49
CA ARG A 232 -10.16 -7.25 13.15
C ARG A 232 -9.78 -5.94 13.84
N LEU A 233 -10.73 -4.99 13.94
CA LEU A 233 -10.49 -3.73 14.64
C LEU A 233 -10.41 -3.92 16.16
N SER A 234 -11.22 -4.81 16.72
CA SER A 234 -11.16 -5.18 18.14
C SER A 234 -9.81 -5.82 18.48
N GLU A 235 -9.37 -6.80 17.70
CA GLU A 235 -8.05 -7.43 17.87
C GLU A 235 -6.91 -6.39 17.79
N LEU A 236 -6.98 -5.44 16.87
CA LEU A 236 -6.00 -4.37 16.77
C LEU A 236 -6.03 -3.46 18.00
N MET A 237 -7.22 -3.13 18.50
CA MET A 237 -7.39 -2.35 19.74
C MET A 237 -6.86 -3.09 20.97
N GLU A 238 -7.10 -4.40 21.07
CA GLU A 238 -6.56 -5.26 22.13
C GLU A 238 -5.03 -5.32 22.12
N ARG A 239 -4.41 -5.22 20.94
CA ARG A 239 -2.95 -5.10 20.81
C ARG A 239 -2.40 -3.71 21.16
N GLY A 240 -3.26 -2.74 21.47
CA GLY A 240 -2.88 -1.37 21.84
C GLY A 240 -3.28 -0.30 20.83
N GLY A 241 -3.99 -0.66 19.75
CA GLY A 241 -4.52 0.29 18.76
C GLY A 241 -3.44 1.18 18.15
N TYR A 242 -3.55 2.50 18.33
CA TYR A 242 -2.58 3.47 17.84
C TYR A 242 -1.16 3.27 18.40
N ALA A 243 -1.04 2.89 19.68
CA ALA A 243 0.27 2.64 20.30
C ALA A 243 0.96 1.46 19.61
N HIS A 244 0.22 0.38 19.35
CA HIS A 244 0.73 -0.77 18.59
C HIS A 244 1.26 -0.36 17.22
N VAL A 245 0.52 0.48 16.49
CA VAL A 245 0.95 0.94 15.16
C VAL A 245 2.23 1.77 15.26
N ALA A 246 2.34 2.66 16.25
CA ALA A 246 3.54 3.45 16.51
C ALA A 246 4.76 2.58 16.87
N ASP A 247 4.57 1.59 17.75
CA ASP A 247 5.63 0.64 18.12
C ASP A 247 6.14 -0.13 16.90
N ARG A 248 5.22 -0.63 16.05
CA ARG A 248 5.57 -1.34 14.82
C ARG A 248 6.29 -0.45 13.81
N ILE A 249 5.94 0.84 13.72
CA ILE A 249 6.70 1.82 12.94
C ILE A 249 8.14 1.93 13.47
N GLY A 250 8.30 2.04 14.80
CA GLY A 250 9.62 2.08 15.46
C GLY A 250 10.46 0.85 15.18
N GLU A 251 9.89 -0.35 15.33
CA GLU A 251 10.57 -1.64 15.04
C GLU A 251 11.01 -1.74 13.58
N LEU A 252 10.16 -1.32 12.64
CA LEU A 252 10.46 -1.33 11.21
C LEU A 252 11.59 -0.36 10.86
N ARG A 253 11.62 0.83 11.48
CA ARG A 253 12.71 1.80 11.33
C ARG A 253 14.03 1.25 11.84
N ALA A 254 14.04 0.72 13.07
CA ALA A 254 15.24 0.11 13.67
C ALA A 254 15.79 -1.01 12.78
N ARG A 255 14.91 -1.92 12.33
CA ARG A 255 15.30 -3.00 11.40
C ARG A 255 15.84 -2.48 10.07
N ALA A 256 15.30 -1.37 9.56
CA ALA A 256 15.82 -0.76 8.34
C ALA A 256 17.22 -0.17 8.54
N GLN A 257 17.49 0.43 9.70
CA GLN A 257 18.79 0.99 10.06
C GLN A 257 19.87 -0.08 10.24
N ASP A 258 19.50 -1.27 10.74
CA ASP A 258 20.41 -2.42 10.86
C ASP A 258 20.77 -3.06 9.51
N LEU A 259 20.07 -2.70 8.44
CA LEU A 259 20.29 -3.24 7.10
C LEU A 259 21.08 -2.27 6.22
N PRO A 260 21.90 -2.77 5.28
CA PRO A 260 22.60 -1.90 4.35
C PRO A 260 21.64 -1.01 3.55
N ALA A 261 21.99 0.26 3.35
CA ALA A 261 21.15 1.25 2.67
C ALA A 261 20.71 0.87 1.24
N HIS A 262 21.50 0.05 0.53
CA HIS A 262 21.13 -0.46 -0.80
C HIS A 262 20.14 -1.63 -0.77
N SER A 263 19.85 -2.20 0.40
CA SER A 263 19.08 -3.44 0.53
C SER A 263 17.61 -3.25 0.21
N ALA A 264 17.04 -4.20 -0.54
CA ALA A 264 15.61 -4.21 -0.81
C ALA A 264 14.77 -4.46 0.46
N ALA A 265 15.32 -5.22 1.41
CA ALA A 265 14.68 -5.52 2.69
C ALA A 265 14.56 -4.27 3.58
N GLY A 266 15.65 -3.49 3.74
CA GLY A 266 15.60 -2.24 4.50
C GLY A 266 14.65 -1.24 3.85
N ARG A 267 14.67 -1.14 2.52
CA ARG A 267 13.70 -0.36 1.76
C ARG A 267 12.26 -0.79 2.03
N ARG A 268 11.98 -2.10 2.05
CA ARG A 268 10.64 -2.62 2.32
C ARG A 268 10.17 -2.27 3.73
N CYS A 269 11.04 -2.38 4.73
CA CYS A 269 10.74 -1.99 6.10
C CYS A 269 10.38 -0.50 6.17
N MET A 270 11.16 0.38 5.53
CA MET A 270 10.84 1.81 5.47
C MET A 270 9.54 2.09 4.71
N GLN A 271 9.26 1.40 3.60
CA GLN A 271 7.97 1.54 2.90
C GLN A 271 6.78 1.20 3.80
N GLN A 272 6.90 0.15 4.61
CA GLN A 272 5.89 -0.23 5.58
C GLN A 272 5.73 0.84 6.67
N ALA A 273 6.84 1.32 7.23
CA ALA A 273 6.86 2.36 8.26
C ALA A 273 6.21 3.67 7.77
N VAL A 274 6.65 4.19 6.62
CA VAL A 274 6.17 5.49 6.10
C VAL A 274 4.71 5.46 5.67
N VAL A 275 4.23 4.34 5.11
CA VAL A 275 2.81 4.17 4.76
C VAL A 275 1.95 4.13 6.02
N CYS A 276 2.37 3.37 7.04
CA CYS A 276 1.63 3.33 8.31
C CYS A 276 1.62 4.73 8.96
N ALA A 277 2.76 5.42 9.01
CA ALA A 277 2.88 6.76 9.59
C ALA A 277 1.99 7.79 8.89
N VAL A 278 2.05 7.88 7.55
CA VAL A 278 1.22 8.82 6.78
C VAL A 278 -0.27 8.54 6.96
N ILE A 279 -0.69 7.27 6.97
CA ILE A 279 -2.08 6.91 7.23
C ILE A 279 -2.51 7.29 8.66
N LEU A 280 -1.60 7.17 9.62
CA LEU A 280 -1.81 7.56 11.03
C LEU A 280 -2.13 9.05 11.16
N ASN A 281 -1.39 9.90 10.43
CA ASN A 281 -1.51 11.36 10.47
C ASN A 281 -2.87 11.84 9.93
N LYS A 282 -3.18 11.45 8.68
CA LYS A 282 -4.46 11.71 8.04
C LYS A 282 -4.68 10.64 6.98
N PRO A 283 -5.63 9.71 7.15
CA PRO A 283 -5.70 8.49 6.37
C PRO A 283 -6.27 8.76 4.97
N PRO A 284 -5.45 8.79 3.90
CA PRO A 284 -5.95 8.90 2.54
C PRO A 284 -6.58 7.57 2.09
N ARG A 285 -7.39 7.58 1.02
CA ARG A 285 -7.81 6.31 0.42
C ARG A 285 -6.61 5.70 -0.29
N LYS A 286 -6.54 4.36 -0.36
CA LYS A 286 -5.41 3.67 -1.02
C LYS A 286 -5.18 4.10 -2.47
N GLY A 287 -6.23 4.52 -3.18
CA GLY A 287 -6.17 5.04 -4.55
C GLY A 287 -5.41 6.36 -4.61
N ASP A 288 -5.80 7.31 -3.75
CA ASP A 288 -5.15 8.60 -3.61
C ASP A 288 -3.68 8.43 -3.16
N LEU A 289 -3.44 7.61 -2.13
CA LEU A 289 -2.11 7.42 -1.55
C LEU A 289 -1.09 6.88 -2.55
N VAL A 290 -1.54 6.00 -3.46
CA VAL A 290 -0.61 5.37 -4.41
C VAL A 290 -0.20 6.34 -5.52
N SER A 291 -0.97 7.40 -5.79
CA SER A 291 -0.71 8.33 -6.89
C SER A 291 0.16 9.53 -6.50
N TRP A 292 0.35 9.82 -5.21
CA TRP A 292 1.10 10.99 -4.76
C TRP A 292 2.54 11.05 -5.30
N ARG A 293 2.99 12.27 -5.55
CA ARG A 293 4.34 12.63 -6.00
C ARG A 293 4.94 13.69 -5.09
N PHE A 294 6.26 13.65 -4.99
CA PHE A 294 6.99 14.69 -4.27
C PHE A 294 6.92 16.02 -5.02
N GLY A 295 6.73 17.12 -4.28
CA GLY A 295 6.63 18.47 -4.84
C GLY A 295 5.30 18.78 -5.52
N GLU A 296 4.38 17.81 -5.57
CA GLU A 296 3.01 18.01 -6.05
C GLU A 296 2.05 17.72 -4.90
N GLU A 297 1.67 16.46 -4.69
CA GLU A 297 0.75 16.12 -3.60
C GLU A 297 1.44 16.01 -2.24
N LEU A 298 2.73 15.73 -2.17
CA LEU A 298 3.51 15.64 -0.93
C LEU A 298 4.72 16.58 -1.00
N VAL A 299 4.68 17.66 -0.22
CA VAL A 299 5.65 18.76 -0.26
C VAL A 299 6.43 18.82 1.04
N ARG A 300 7.76 18.96 0.93
CA ARG A 300 8.65 19.29 2.04
C ARG A 300 9.02 20.76 1.99
N GLU A 301 8.67 21.49 3.04
CA GLU A 301 8.99 22.90 3.19
C GLU A 301 10.47 23.12 3.53
N MET A 302 10.92 24.36 3.40
CA MET A 302 12.31 24.74 3.69
C MET A 302 12.68 24.56 5.16
N ASP A 303 11.70 24.70 6.07
CA ASP A 303 11.88 24.50 7.51
C ASP A 303 11.87 23.02 7.94
N GLY A 304 11.67 22.09 7.00
CA GLY A 304 11.59 20.65 7.28
C GLY A 304 10.18 20.11 7.49
N THR A 305 9.17 20.97 7.55
CA THR A 305 7.79 20.55 7.68
C THR A 305 7.30 19.87 6.41
N TRP A 306 6.59 18.76 6.56
CA TRP A 306 5.90 18.13 5.44
C TRP A 306 4.42 18.50 5.41
N ARG A 307 3.86 18.59 4.20
CA ARG A 307 2.43 18.82 3.95
C ARG A 307 1.98 17.95 2.79
N ALA A 308 0.73 17.51 2.82
CA ALA A 308 0.13 16.86 1.67
C ALA A 308 -1.23 17.47 1.31
N GLU A 309 -1.44 17.71 0.01
CA GLU A 309 -2.68 18.21 -0.57
C GLU A 309 -3.02 17.37 -1.81
N TRP A 310 -4.27 16.92 -1.94
CA TRP A 310 -4.67 16.07 -3.06
C TRP A 310 -6.16 16.15 -3.37
N ASP A 311 -6.48 15.86 -4.63
CA ASP A 311 -7.85 15.62 -5.06
C ASP A 311 -8.26 14.17 -4.81
N GLN A 312 -9.36 13.98 -4.09
CA GLN A 312 -9.85 12.65 -3.76
C GLN A 312 -10.46 11.99 -5.00
N GLU A 313 -9.93 10.83 -5.40
CA GLU A 313 -10.38 10.10 -6.60
C GLU A 313 -11.88 9.78 -6.57
N LYS A 314 -12.41 9.50 -5.37
CA LYS A 314 -13.81 9.07 -5.20
C LYS A 314 -14.81 10.22 -5.29
N THR A 315 -14.46 11.41 -4.81
CA THR A 315 -15.39 12.53 -4.63
C THR A 315 -15.06 13.71 -5.53
N GLY A 316 -13.85 13.76 -6.09
CA GLY A 316 -13.31 14.90 -6.84
C GLY A 316 -13.05 16.14 -5.97
N GLY A 317 -13.19 16.03 -4.65
CA GLY A 317 -12.95 17.15 -3.73
C GLY A 317 -11.49 17.20 -3.30
N THR A 318 -10.94 18.41 -3.20
CA THR A 318 -9.60 18.67 -2.68
C THR A 318 -9.57 18.51 -1.16
N THR A 319 -8.48 17.96 -0.64
CA THR A 319 -8.25 17.80 0.80
C THR A 319 -6.76 17.93 1.12
N GLU A 320 -6.44 18.29 2.36
CA GLU A 320 -5.06 18.50 2.80
C GLU A 320 -4.79 17.96 4.22
N THR A 321 -3.55 17.66 4.56
CA THR A 321 -3.15 17.28 5.92
C THR A 321 -2.96 18.46 6.85
N GLY A 322 -2.75 19.67 6.32
CA GLY A 322 -2.02 20.71 7.05
C GLY A 322 -0.57 20.28 7.31
N ALA A 323 0.05 20.81 8.36
CA ALA A 323 1.37 20.36 8.80
C ALA A 323 1.30 18.91 9.31
N ILE A 324 2.10 18.04 8.70
CA ILE A 324 2.30 16.66 9.17
C ILE A 324 3.04 16.69 10.50
N TRP A 325 2.74 15.75 11.40
CA TRP A 325 3.39 15.68 12.72
C TRP A 325 4.92 15.61 12.60
N PRO A 326 5.68 16.28 13.49
CA PRO A 326 7.14 16.31 13.41
C PRO A 326 7.79 14.93 13.36
N GLU A 327 7.30 13.98 14.16
CA GLU A 327 7.84 12.61 14.21
C GLU A 327 7.63 11.86 12.89
N ILE A 328 6.60 12.22 12.13
CA ILE A 328 6.31 11.65 10.81
C ILE A 328 7.14 12.38 9.73
N CYS A 329 7.40 13.67 9.91
CA CYS A 329 8.34 14.42 9.08
C CYS A 329 9.74 13.78 9.10
N ASP A 330 10.23 13.40 10.29
CA ASP A 330 11.51 12.70 10.45
C ASP A 330 11.54 11.36 9.68
N ILE A 331 10.44 10.60 9.75
CA ILE A 331 10.30 9.32 9.05
C ILE A 331 10.30 9.52 7.52
N LEU A 332 9.64 10.57 7.03
CA LEU A 332 9.63 10.93 5.61
C LEU A 332 11.01 11.37 5.13
N ASP A 333 11.75 12.12 5.94
CA ASP A 333 13.13 12.53 5.66
C ASP A 333 14.06 11.31 5.57
N GLU A 334 13.98 10.38 6.53
CA GLU A 334 14.72 9.11 6.48
C GLU A 334 14.41 8.32 5.20
N TRP A 335 13.15 8.29 4.80
CA TRP A 335 12.69 7.61 3.59
C TRP A 335 13.24 8.25 2.31
N VAL A 336 13.19 9.57 2.21
CA VAL A 336 13.76 10.35 1.10
C VAL A 336 15.26 10.12 0.98
N LEU A 337 15.97 10.18 2.12
CA LEU A 337 17.41 9.97 2.21
C LEU A 337 17.78 8.55 1.79
N GLY A 338 17.03 7.54 2.21
CA GLY A 338 17.28 6.14 1.86
C GLY A 338 18.68 5.69 2.29
N GLY A 339 19.10 6.08 3.50
CA GLY A 339 20.42 5.80 4.07
C GLY A 339 21.55 6.72 3.58
N ARG A 340 21.23 7.82 2.90
CA ARG A 340 22.18 8.92 2.64
C ARG A 340 22.37 9.80 3.89
N PRO A 341 23.50 10.53 4.00
CA PRO A 341 23.70 11.48 5.09
C PRO A 341 22.61 12.55 5.16
N GLU A 342 22.20 12.91 6.38
CA GLU A 342 21.09 13.84 6.67
C GLU A 342 21.23 15.21 5.99
N ARG A 343 22.46 15.76 5.95
CA ARG A 343 22.77 17.03 5.26
C ARG A 343 22.36 17.08 3.78
N LEU A 344 22.07 15.93 3.16
CA LEU A 344 21.66 15.82 1.77
C LEU A 344 20.13 15.80 1.58
N VAL A 345 19.32 15.92 2.64
CA VAL A 345 17.86 15.79 2.56
C VAL A 345 17.24 16.73 1.52
N HIS A 346 17.66 18.00 1.50
CA HIS A 346 17.15 18.99 0.54
C HIS A 346 17.56 18.66 -0.91
N VAL A 347 18.83 18.30 -1.12
CA VAL A 347 19.33 17.90 -2.45
C VAL A 347 18.56 16.68 -2.92
N ARG A 348 18.37 15.70 -2.04
CA ARG A 348 17.72 14.44 -2.36
C ARG A 348 16.22 14.60 -2.61
N TYR A 349 15.55 15.46 -1.86
CA TYR A 349 14.16 15.84 -2.11
C TYR A 349 14.01 16.46 -3.49
N ASN A 350 14.87 17.42 -3.86
CA ASN A 350 14.84 18.06 -5.18
C ASN A 350 15.05 17.07 -6.33
N GLU A 351 15.91 16.06 -6.15
CA GLU A 351 16.07 14.97 -7.14
C GLU A 351 14.79 14.12 -7.31
N LEU A 352 13.95 14.05 -6.28
CA LEU A 352 12.74 13.24 -6.23
C LEU A 352 11.47 13.99 -6.63
N VAL A 353 11.51 15.31 -6.77
CA VAL A 353 10.36 16.11 -7.22
C VAL A 353 9.79 15.56 -8.54
N GLY A 354 8.47 15.41 -8.59
CA GLY A 354 7.71 14.79 -9.69
C GLY A 354 7.75 13.25 -9.71
N GLN A 355 8.56 12.61 -8.87
CA GLN A 355 8.56 11.15 -8.71
C GLN A 355 7.54 10.71 -7.69
N ASN A 356 7.02 9.50 -7.85
CA ASN A 356 6.08 8.91 -6.91
C ASN A 356 6.74 8.68 -5.54
N TRP A 357 6.05 9.10 -4.48
CA TRP A 357 6.61 9.12 -3.14
C TRP A 357 6.93 7.73 -2.60
N LEU A 358 6.16 6.70 -2.98
CA LEU A 358 6.30 5.34 -2.46
C LEU A 358 7.27 4.49 -3.29
N SER A 359 7.36 4.72 -4.60
CA SER A 359 8.28 3.99 -5.48
C SER A 359 9.62 4.70 -5.70
N LEU A 360 9.74 5.97 -5.31
CA LEU A 360 10.91 6.83 -5.56
C LEU A 360 11.35 6.80 -7.03
N ASN A 361 10.38 6.75 -7.94
CA ASN A 361 10.55 6.80 -9.39
C ASN A 361 9.28 7.36 -10.05
N TYR A 362 9.31 7.64 -11.35
CA TYR A 362 8.15 8.18 -12.08
C TYR A 362 6.99 7.19 -12.25
N THR A 363 7.21 5.90 -12.03
CA THR A 363 6.19 4.87 -12.18
C THR A 363 5.38 4.74 -10.89
N GLN A 364 4.08 4.91 -11.03
CA GLN A 364 3.13 4.64 -9.96
C GLN A 364 3.15 3.14 -9.59
N PRO A 365 3.22 2.79 -8.29
CA PRO A 365 3.05 1.41 -7.86
C PRO A 365 1.63 0.90 -8.16
N TYR A 366 1.45 -0.42 -8.20
CA TYR A 366 0.12 -0.99 -8.33
C TYR A 366 -0.74 -0.65 -7.11
N ARG A 367 -2.05 -0.49 -7.35
CA ARG A 367 -3.02 0.10 -6.43
C ARG A 367 -3.13 -0.56 -5.05
N ASN A 368 -2.83 -1.85 -4.94
CA ASN A 368 -2.97 -2.60 -3.69
C ASN A 368 -1.72 -2.56 -2.80
N LEU A 369 -0.60 -2.03 -3.29
CA LEU A 369 0.64 -1.99 -2.54
C LEU A 369 0.50 -1.38 -1.13
N PRO A 370 -0.21 -0.24 -0.92
CA PRO A 370 -0.37 0.30 0.43
C PRO A 370 -1.07 -0.67 1.39
N THR A 371 -2.09 -1.40 0.91
CA THR A 371 -2.81 -2.39 1.71
C THR A 371 -1.90 -3.58 2.08
N GLU A 372 -1.09 -4.07 1.15
CA GLU A 372 -0.15 -5.15 1.43
C GLU A 372 0.93 -4.73 2.43
N LEU A 373 1.42 -3.49 2.31
CA LEU A 373 2.41 -2.94 3.25
C LEU A 373 1.84 -2.84 4.67
N THR A 374 0.63 -2.31 4.85
CA THR A 374 0.01 -2.23 6.18
C THR A 374 -0.32 -3.61 6.72
N THR A 375 -0.89 -4.52 5.92
CA THR A 375 -1.22 -5.87 6.39
C THR A 375 0.03 -6.61 6.85
N ALA A 376 1.13 -6.50 6.11
CA ALA A 376 2.39 -7.12 6.50
C ALA A 376 3.05 -6.47 7.74
N ALA A 377 2.77 -5.19 8.00
CA ALA A 377 3.32 -4.47 9.15
C ALA A 377 2.56 -4.76 10.45
N ILE A 378 1.23 -4.64 10.40
CA ILE A 378 0.34 -4.56 11.57
C ILE A 378 -0.84 -5.55 11.49
N GLY A 379 -0.89 -6.43 10.48
CA GLY A 379 -1.92 -7.46 10.34
C GLY A 379 -3.25 -7.00 9.75
N VAL A 380 -3.45 -5.69 9.52
CA VAL A 380 -4.70 -5.14 9.00
C VAL A 380 -4.51 -4.31 7.72
N PRO A 381 -5.51 -4.25 6.84
CA PRO A 381 -5.46 -3.43 5.64
C PRO A 381 -5.51 -1.92 5.96
N SER A 382 -4.97 -1.11 5.06
CA SER A 382 -4.91 0.36 5.21
C SER A 382 -6.27 1.03 5.44
N HIS A 383 -7.36 0.44 4.96
CA HIS A 383 -8.72 0.93 5.22
C HIS A 383 -9.14 0.76 6.69
N ASP A 384 -8.65 -0.26 7.38
CA ASP A 384 -8.99 -0.51 8.77
C ASP A 384 -8.31 0.52 9.68
N LEU A 385 -7.07 0.95 9.37
CA LEU A 385 -6.44 2.11 10.03
C LEU A 385 -7.26 3.40 9.86
N ARG A 386 -7.84 3.61 8.69
CA ARG A 386 -8.74 4.75 8.44
C ARG A 386 -10.01 4.68 9.29
N THR A 387 -10.52 3.48 9.54
CA THR A 387 -11.67 3.26 10.42
C THR A 387 -11.27 3.43 11.89
N LEU A 388 -10.09 2.96 12.28
CA LEU A 388 -9.51 3.13 13.61
C LEU A 388 -9.38 4.62 13.98
N ALA A 389 -8.96 5.47 13.04
CA ALA A 389 -8.89 6.92 13.24
C ALA A 389 -10.24 7.53 13.59
N ALA A 390 -11.27 7.16 12.83
CA ALA A 390 -12.62 7.62 13.11
C ALA A 390 -13.12 7.11 14.47
N ASP A 391 -12.86 5.85 14.81
CA ASP A 391 -13.27 5.27 16.09
C ASP A 391 -12.55 5.93 17.28
N TYR A 392 -11.27 6.25 17.14
CA TYR A 392 -10.50 6.93 18.18
C TYR A 392 -11.04 8.34 18.44
N MET A 393 -11.23 9.14 17.38
CA MET A 393 -11.83 10.47 17.50
C MET A 393 -13.20 10.41 18.18
N ARG A 394 -14.03 9.44 17.78
CA ARG A 394 -15.35 9.19 18.39
C ARG A 394 -15.26 8.87 19.89
N ARG A 395 -14.31 8.05 20.33
CA ARG A 395 -14.20 7.66 21.75
C ARG A 395 -13.70 8.81 22.63
N HIS A 396 -12.80 9.65 22.12
CA HIS A 396 -12.16 10.70 22.92
C HIS A 396 -12.96 12.01 22.94
N ASP A 397 -13.45 12.47 21.78
CA ASP A 397 -14.28 13.68 21.65
C ASP A 397 -15.55 13.42 20.83
N PRO A 398 -16.51 12.64 21.35
CA PRO A 398 -17.70 12.24 20.61
C PRO A 398 -18.59 13.43 20.17
N ALA A 399 -18.51 14.58 20.86
CA ALA A 399 -19.32 15.75 20.58
C ALA A 399 -18.93 16.44 19.26
N HIS A 400 -17.62 16.51 18.96
CA HIS A 400 -17.09 17.13 17.74
C HIS A 400 -16.63 16.10 16.71
N ALA A 401 -16.47 14.83 17.10
CA ALA A 401 -15.93 13.77 16.27
C ALA A 401 -16.63 13.66 14.91
N ALA A 402 -17.96 13.80 14.84
CA ALA A 402 -18.66 13.65 13.57
C ALA A 402 -18.22 14.66 12.49
N ASP A 403 -18.00 15.91 12.86
CA ASP A 403 -17.59 16.97 11.93
C ASP A 403 -16.08 16.89 11.65
N VAL A 404 -15.28 16.54 12.65
CA VAL A 404 -13.84 16.28 12.49
C VAL A 404 -13.62 15.08 11.57
N ILE A 405 -14.31 13.97 11.78
CA ILE A 405 -14.24 12.76 10.94
C ILE A 405 -14.67 13.08 9.51
N ALA A 406 -15.77 13.82 9.31
CA ALA A 406 -16.22 14.19 7.97
C ALA A 406 -15.14 14.94 7.18
N THR A 407 -14.51 15.93 7.80
CA THR A 407 -13.41 16.72 7.21
C THR A 407 -12.13 15.91 7.05
N HIS A 408 -11.77 15.13 8.08
CA HIS A 408 -10.54 14.33 8.12
C HIS A 408 -10.56 13.19 7.08
N LEU A 409 -11.75 12.64 6.83
CA LEU A 409 -11.97 11.58 5.85
C LEU A 409 -12.38 12.13 4.46
N GLY A 410 -12.76 13.40 4.33
CA GLY A 410 -13.28 14.01 3.10
C GLY A 410 -14.61 13.40 2.63
N HIS A 411 -15.56 13.29 3.55
CA HIS A 411 -16.92 12.90 3.23
C HIS A 411 -17.72 14.12 2.77
N ALA A 412 -18.07 14.18 1.48
CA ALA A 412 -18.78 15.33 0.89
C ALA A 412 -20.32 15.29 1.11
N ASP A 413 -20.91 14.13 1.43
CA ASP A 413 -22.36 13.96 1.54
C ASP A 413 -22.82 13.51 2.94
N ARG A 414 -23.98 14.04 3.37
CA ARG A 414 -24.60 13.69 4.66
C ARG A 414 -24.92 12.20 4.81
N ARG A 415 -25.13 11.48 3.70
CA ARG A 415 -25.41 10.02 3.74
C ARG A 415 -24.17 9.20 4.08
N SER A 416 -22.98 9.53 3.57
CA SER A 416 -21.76 8.79 3.96
C SER A 416 -21.25 9.13 5.37
N THR A 417 -21.73 10.22 5.97
CA THR A 417 -21.46 10.59 7.36
C THR A 417 -22.50 10.09 8.36
N ALA A 418 -23.68 9.63 7.89
CA ALA A 418 -24.79 9.22 8.75
C ALA A 418 -24.43 8.07 9.73
N PRO A 419 -23.69 7.01 9.34
CA PRO A 419 -23.26 5.98 10.29
C PRO A 419 -22.37 6.54 11.40
N TYR A 420 -21.35 7.34 11.03
CA TYR A 420 -20.46 7.97 12.01
C TYR A 420 -21.18 8.95 12.93
N ARG A 421 -22.15 9.74 12.41
CA ARG A 421 -22.97 10.65 13.21
C ARG A 421 -23.82 9.90 14.23
N ALA A 422 -24.46 8.80 13.83
CA ALA A 422 -25.25 7.97 14.72
C ALA A 422 -24.38 7.36 15.83
N GLU A 423 -23.22 6.79 15.48
CA GLU A 423 -22.28 6.21 16.45
C GLU A 423 -21.66 7.26 17.40
N CYS A 424 -21.35 8.47 16.91
CA CYS A 424 -20.86 9.59 17.74
C CYS A 424 -21.94 10.09 18.70
N GLY A 425 -23.18 10.24 18.23
CA GLY A 425 -24.31 10.64 19.08
C GLY A 425 -24.59 9.64 20.20
N GLY A 426 -24.51 8.35 19.89
CA GLY A 426 -24.58 7.28 20.90
C GLY A 426 -23.46 7.36 21.94
N ALA A 427 -22.21 7.52 21.48
CA ALA A 427 -21.05 7.64 22.37
C ALA A 427 -21.08 8.89 23.26
N ALA A 428 -21.51 10.04 22.72
CA ALA A 428 -21.68 11.28 23.48
C ALA A 428 -22.71 11.09 24.59
N SER A 429 -23.86 10.48 24.27
CA SER A 429 -24.93 10.18 25.22
C SER A 429 -24.44 9.25 26.33
N GLN A 430 -23.65 8.23 25.99
CA GLN A 430 -23.07 7.30 26.96
C GLN A 430 -22.04 7.96 27.88
N LYS A 431 -21.20 8.87 27.35
CA LYS A 431 -20.23 9.64 28.15
C LYS A 431 -20.93 10.55 29.16
N ILE A 432 -21.97 11.27 28.71
CA ILE A 432 -22.83 12.09 29.58
C ILE A 432 -23.45 11.22 30.68
N TRP A 433 -24.02 10.06 30.31
CA TRP A 433 -24.62 9.14 31.28
C TRP A 433 -23.59 8.60 32.29
N SER A 434 -22.37 8.28 31.86
CA SER A 434 -21.32 7.83 32.78
C SER A 434 -20.93 8.90 33.79
N GLN A 435 -20.79 10.16 33.35
CA GLN A 435 -20.54 11.29 34.23
C GLN A 435 -21.68 11.51 35.23
N VAL A 436 -22.94 11.40 34.76
CA VAL A 436 -24.12 11.47 35.64
C VAL A 436 -24.09 10.35 36.69
N ARG A 437 -23.75 9.12 36.31
CA ARG A 437 -23.61 8.01 37.26
C ARG A 437 -22.52 8.24 38.30
N GLU A 438 -21.39 8.81 37.91
CA GLU A 438 -20.31 9.16 38.84
C GLU A 438 -20.77 10.20 39.86
N ILE A 439 -21.49 11.24 39.42
CA ILE A 439 -22.08 12.26 40.29
C ILE A 439 -23.10 11.63 41.25
N VAL A 440 -24.02 10.80 40.74
CA VAL A 440 -25.03 10.11 41.56
C VAL A 440 -24.36 9.16 42.56
N SER A 441 -23.32 8.43 42.15
CA SER A 441 -22.59 7.52 43.04
C SER A 441 -21.84 8.30 44.13
N ALA A 442 -21.24 9.44 43.80
CA ALA A 442 -20.56 10.31 44.77
C ALA A 442 -21.52 10.96 45.78
N GLN A 443 -22.78 11.20 45.38
CA GLN A 443 -23.83 11.72 46.27
C GLN A 443 -24.45 10.64 47.15
N SER A 444 -24.38 9.36 46.74
CA SER A 444 -24.95 8.22 47.46
C SER A 444 -24.05 7.68 48.59
N VAL A 445 -22.83 8.21 48.73
CA VAL A 445 -21.82 7.84 49.75
C VAL A 445 -21.69 8.94 50.84
N ARG A 446 -22.53 9.98 50.80
CA ARG A 446 -22.75 10.94 51.89
C ARG A 446 -24.07 10.63 52.57
#